data_AF-A0A356X3V9-F1
#
_entry.id   AF-A0A356X3V9-F1
#
_cell.length_a   1.000
_cell.length_b   1.000
_cell.length_c   1.000
_cell.angle_alpha   90.00
_cell.angle_beta   90.00
_cell.angle_gamma   90.00
#
_symmetry.space_group_name_H-M   'P 1'
#
loop_
_entity.id
_entity.type
_entity.pdbx_description
1 polymer ?
#
loop_
_entity_poly.entity_id
_entity_poly.type
_entity_poly.pdbx_seq_one_letter_code
_entity_poly.pdbx_strand_id
1 'polypeptide(L)'
;MKSRVLQVVTGIVVLLILIQFFPVDRSVPSTEADKDFLNMHKPNHETAMLVINACYDCHSYKTNYPWYSKLAPVSWWMQSHVDEGRENMNFSLWGNYTDNRADHKLEEAIDLIEAEEMPLPVYVWAH
;
A
#
# COMPACT_ATOMS: atom_id res chain seq x y z
N MET A 1 -30.71 11.31 29.52
CA MET A 1 -30.15 10.40 28.49
C MET A 1 -29.80 11.12 27.19
N LYS A 2 -30.72 11.86 26.53
CA LYS A 2 -30.44 12.56 25.25
C LYS A 2 -29.25 13.53 25.29
N SER A 3 -29.04 14.27 26.39
CA SER A 3 -27.91 15.21 26.51
C SER A 3 -26.54 14.53 26.59
N ARG A 4 -26.44 13.37 27.25
CA ARG A 4 -25.18 12.61 27.34
C ARG A 4 -24.78 12.01 25.99
N VAL A 5 -25.75 11.50 25.24
CA VAL A 5 -25.52 11.01 23.87
C VAL A 5 -25.02 12.13 22.97
N LEU A 6 -25.65 13.31 23.04
CA LEU A 6 -25.22 14.48 22.27
C LEU A 6 -23.78 14.89 22.61
N GLN A 7 -23.42 14.92 23.89
CA GLN A 7 -22.05 15.23 24.34
C GLN A 7 -21.01 14.23 23.80
N VAL A 8 -21.32 12.93 23.80
CA VAL A 8 -20.43 11.89 23.24
C VAL A 8 -20.25 12.07 21.74
N VAL A 9 -21.34 12.26 20.99
CA VAL A 9 -21.29 12.46 19.54
C VAL A 9 -20.49 13.71 19.19
N THR A 10 -20.75 14.83 19.88
CA THR A 10 -19.97 16.06 19.69
C THR A 10 -18.49 15.84 19.98
N GLY A 11 -18.15 15.12 21.06
CA GLY A 11 -16.77 14.79 21.39
C GLY A 11 -16.07 13.97 20.29
N ILE A 12 -16.74 12.96 19.74
CA ILE A 12 -16.21 12.14 18.63
C ILE A 12 -15.99 12.99 17.38
N VAL A 13 -16.96 13.84 17.02
CA VAL A 13 -16.84 14.71 15.84
C VAL A 13 -15.67 15.69 16.00
N VAL A 14 -15.52 16.32 17.17
CA VAL A 14 -14.39 17.21 17.46
C VAL A 14 -13.07 16.43 17.35
N LEU A 15 -12.99 15.22 17.91
CA LEU A 15 -11.81 14.37 17.78
C LEU A 15 -11.49 14.06 16.32
N LEU A 16 -12.49 13.64 15.53
CA LEU A 16 -12.31 13.31 14.11
C LEU A 16 -11.84 14.51 13.28
N ILE A 17 -12.24 15.74 13.65
CA ILE A 17 -11.75 16.98 13.03
C ILE A 17 -10.29 17.24 13.44
N LEU A 18 -9.97 17.10 14.73
CA LEU A 18 -8.63 17.36 15.26
C LEU A 18 -7.58 16.41 14.67
N ILE A 19 -7.91 15.14 14.46
CA ILE A 19 -6.96 14.17 13.88
C ILE A 19 -6.63 14.47 12.41
N GLN A 20 -7.45 15.22 11.66
CA GLN A 20 -7.13 15.56 10.28
C GLN A 20 -5.90 16.47 10.15
N PHE A 21 -5.49 17.14 11.22
CA PHE A 21 -4.31 18.02 11.23
C PHE A 21 -2.97 17.28 11.31
N PHE A 22 -2.99 15.95 11.37
CA PHE A 22 -1.78 15.12 11.35
C PHE A 22 -1.76 14.24 10.08
N PRO A 23 -1.43 14.80 8.91
CA PRO A 23 -1.38 14.03 7.67
C PRO A 23 -0.17 13.07 7.64
N VAL A 24 -0.25 12.08 6.77
CA VAL A 24 0.82 11.12 6.48
C VAL A 24 1.89 11.72 5.56
N ASP A 25 3.16 11.42 5.82
CA ASP A 25 4.24 11.63 4.85
C ASP A 25 4.27 10.50 3.80
N ARG A 26 4.18 10.87 2.52
CA ARG A 26 4.19 9.95 1.38
C ARG A 26 5.39 10.17 0.46
N SER A 27 6.40 10.90 0.95
CA SER A 27 7.63 11.09 0.21
C SER A 27 8.28 9.73 -0.09
N VAL A 28 8.77 9.59 -1.31
CA VAL A 28 9.51 8.39 -1.75
C VAL A 28 10.93 8.81 -2.12
N PRO A 29 11.95 7.98 -1.84
CA PRO A 29 13.31 8.29 -2.23
C PRO A 29 13.44 8.29 -3.76
N SER A 30 14.45 9.02 -4.26
CA SER A 30 14.85 8.88 -5.65
C SER A 30 15.35 7.46 -5.89
N THR A 31 14.83 6.81 -6.94
CA THR A 31 15.23 5.46 -7.33
C THR A 31 15.70 5.44 -8.78
N GLU A 32 16.60 4.52 -9.08
CA GLU A 32 17.10 4.29 -10.44
C GLU A 32 16.05 3.48 -11.20
N ALA A 33 15.56 4.02 -12.32
CA ALA A 33 14.45 3.42 -13.05
C ALA A 33 14.79 2.02 -13.59
N ASP A 34 16.05 1.75 -13.89
CA ASP A 34 16.55 0.46 -14.38
C ASP A 34 16.55 -0.65 -13.31
N LYS A 35 16.41 -0.30 -12.02
CA LYS A 35 16.24 -1.26 -10.92
C LYS A 35 14.78 -1.66 -10.66
N ASP A 36 13.83 -1.08 -11.38
CA ASP A 36 12.41 -1.44 -11.26
C ASP A 36 12.14 -2.81 -11.91
N PHE A 37 11.37 -3.66 -11.23
CA PHE A 37 11.05 -5.02 -11.66
C PHE A 37 10.56 -5.12 -13.11
N LEU A 38 9.61 -4.28 -13.52
CA LEU A 38 9.06 -4.30 -14.88
C LEU A 38 10.04 -3.75 -15.92
N ASN A 39 10.93 -2.84 -15.53
CA ASN A 39 11.98 -2.32 -16.42
C ASN A 39 13.11 -3.33 -16.64
N MET A 40 13.41 -4.16 -15.64
CA MET A 40 14.40 -5.24 -15.74
C MET A 40 13.89 -6.40 -16.60
N HIS A 41 12.66 -6.87 -16.34
CA HIS A 41 12.14 -8.08 -16.99
C HIS A 41 11.42 -7.82 -18.31
N LYS A 42 10.94 -6.58 -18.53
CA LYS A 42 10.26 -6.16 -19.76
C LYS A 42 9.20 -7.16 -20.23
N PRO A 43 8.23 -7.54 -19.38
CA PRO A 43 7.18 -8.46 -19.79
C PRO A 43 6.30 -7.83 -20.88
N ASN A 44 5.42 -8.64 -21.48
CA ASN A 44 4.41 -8.10 -22.39
C ASN A 44 3.47 -7.12 -21.65
N HIS A 45 2.72 -6.33 -22.43
CA HIS A 45 1.85 -5.29 -21.88
C HIS A 45 0.78 -5.83 -20.92
N GLU A 46 0.18 -6.97 -21.24
CA GLU A 46 -0.89 -7.57 -20.42
C GLU A 46 -0.36 -7.97 -19.04
N THR A 47 0.77 -8.68 -18.99
CA THR A 47 1.42 -9.06 -17.74
C THR A 47 1.90 -7.84 -16.96
N ALA A 48 2.45 -6.83 -17.63
CA ALA A 48 2.86 -5.59 -16.97
C ALA A 48 1.67 -4.90 -16.28
N MET A 49 0.54 -4.78 -16.96
CA MET A 49 -0.66 -4.14 -16.41
C MET A 49 -1.27 -4.94 -15.25
N LEU A 50 -1.23 -6.27 -15.31
CA LEU A 50 -1.66 -7.13 -14.21
C LEU A 50 -0.87 -6.83 -12.94
N VAL A 51 0.47 -6.82 -13.03
CA VAL A 51 1.34 -6.56 -11.87
C VAL A 51 1.17 -5.13 -11.35
N ILE A 52 1.01 -4.15 -12.25
CA ILE A 52 0.77 -2.75 -11.87
C ILE A 52 -0.51 -2.62 -11.04
N ASN A 53 -1.62 -3.17 -11.54
CA ASN A 53 -2.92 -3.01 -10.90
C ASN A 53 -3.08 -3.85 -9.62
N ALA A 54 -2.42 -5.01 -9.55
CA ALA A 54 -2.56 -5.93 -8.42
C ALA A 54 -1.55 -5.64 -7.30
N CYS A 55 -0.32 -5.22 -7.62
CA CYS A 55 0.78 -5.25 -6.65
C CYS A 55 1.49 -3.90 -6.47
N TYR A 56 1.62 -3.07 -7.52
CA TYR A 56 2.48 -1.88 -7.46
C TYR A 56 2.02 -0.83 -6.45
N ASP A 57 0.72 -0.73 -6.18
CA ASP A 57 0.24 0.28 -5.25
C ASP A 57 0.75 0.04 -3.81
N CYS A 58 0.89 -1.21 -3.38
CA CYS A 58 1.40 -1.54 -2.06
C CYS A 58 2.89 -1.88 -2.06
N HIS A 59 3.41 -2.47 -3.14
CA HIS A 59 4.77 -3.01 -3.21
C HIS A 59 5.69 -2.19 -4.12
N SER A 60 5.45 -0.89 -4.32
CA SER A 60 6.37 -0.04 -5.08
C SER A 60 6.35 1.41 -4.57
N TYR A 61 7.27 2.24 -5.06
CA TYR A 61 7.22 3.69 -4.85
C TYR A 61 6.25 4.42 -5.80
N LYS A 62 5.53 3.69 -6.65
CA LYS A 62 4.56 4.23 -7.62
C LYS A 62 3.12 4.00 -7.15
N THR A 63 2.83 4.31 -5.89
CA THR A 63 1.51 4.09 -5.28
C THR A 63 0.46 5.09 -5.76
N ASN A 64 -0.63 4.56 -6.33
CA ASN A 64 -1.82 5.35 -6.66
C ASN A 64 -2.79 5.37 -5.48
N TYR A 65 -2.61 6.38 -4.62
CA TYR A 65 -3.46 6.50 -3.43
C TYR A 65 -4.91 6.90 -3.78
N PRO A 66 -5.92 6.13 -3.33
CA PRO A 66 -7.32 6.47 -3.52
C PRO A 66 -7.71 7.70 -2.68
N TRP A 67 -8.79 8.40 -3.05
CA TRP A 67 -9.16 9.68 -2.43
C TRP A 67 -9.39 9.58 -0.91
N TYR A 68 -9.96 8.47 -0.43
CA TYR A 68 -10.28 8.27 0.99
C TYR A 68 -9.03 8.11 1.86
N SER A 69 -7.89 7.76 1.25
CA SER A 69 -6.61 7.67 1.95
C SER A 69 -6.11 9.04 2.45
N LYS A 70 -6.76 10.15 2.08
CA LYS A 70 -6.42 11.49 2.55
C LYS A 70 -7.06 11.83 3.91
N LEU A 71 -8.00 11.01 4.39
CA LEU A 71 -8.76 11.27 5.61
C LEU A 71 -8.24 10.43 6.76
N ALA A 72 -7.91 11.06 7.89
CA ALA A 72 -7.56 10.34 9.10
C ALA A 72 -8.81 9.69 9.74
N PRO A 73 -8.69 8.52 10.40
CA PRO A 73 -7.47 7.73 10.60
C PRO A 73 -7.15 6.76 9.45
N VAL A 74 -8.00 6.70 8.41
CA VAL A 74 -7.85 5.75 7.28
C VAL A 74 -6.52 5.99 6.55
N SER A 75 -6.10 7.25 6.43
CA SER A 75 -4.81 7.63 5.89
C SER A 75 -3.63 6.95 6.59
N TRP A 76 -3.60 6.97 7.92
CA TRP A 76 -2.54 6.37 8.75
C TRP A 76 -2.52 4.86 8.60
N TRP A 77 -3.70 4.25 8.69
CA TRP A 77 -3.84 2.81 8.57
C TRP A 77 -3.40 2.32 7.18
N MET A 78 -3.86 2.97 6.10
CA MET A 78 -3.46 2.62 4.73
C MET A 78 -1.95 2.80 4.53
N GLN A 79 -1.38 3.89 5.03
CA GLN A 79 0.06 4.11 4.89
C GLN A 79 0.87 3.02 5.60
N SER A 80 0.48 2.65 6.82
CA SER A 80 1.16 1.58 7.57
C SER A 80 1.24 0.28 6.76
N HIS A 81 0.17 -0.09 6.05
CA HIS A 81 0.15 -1.28 5.18
C HIS A 81 1.05 -1.12 3.95
N VAL A 82 1.06 0.06 3.33
CA VAL A 82 1.95 0.33 2.19
C VAL A 82 3.42 0.29 2.63
N ASP A 83 3.75 0.83 3.80
CA ASP A 83 5.11 0.82 4.33
C ASP A 83 5.55 -0.61 4.66
N GLU A 84 4.72 -1.39 5.36
CA GLU A 84 4.97 -2.80 5.66
C GLU A 84 5.08 -3.66 4.38
N GLY A 85 4.22 -3.40 3.39
CA GLY A 85 4.28 -4.05 2.09
C GLY A 85 5.63 -3.82 1.40
N ARG A 86 6.08 -2.56 1.36
CA ARG A 86 7.39 -2.17 0.78
C ARG A 86 8.58 -2.71 1.56
N GLU A 87 8.49 -2.82 2.88
CA GLU A 87 9.55 -3.42 3.71
C GLU A 87 9.76 -4.89 3.37
N ASN A 88 8.67 -5.63 3.17
CA ASN A 88 8.72 -7.04 2.79
C ASN A 88 9.14 -7.23 1.33
N MET A 89 8.55 -6.47 0.40
CA MET A 89 8.85 -6.54 -1.03
C MET A 89 8.59 -5.20 -1.72
N ASN A 90 9.57 -4.70 -2.47
CA ASN A 90 9.46 -3.44 -3.22
C ASN A 90 9.99 -3.58 -4.66
N PHE A 91 9.07 -3.57 -5.62
CA PHE A 91 9.35 -3.66 -7.05
C PHE A 91 10.20 -2.50 -7.57
N SER A 92 10.16 -1.31 -6.96
CA SER A 92 11.02 -0.18 -7.35
C SER A 92 12.48 -0.37 -6.93
N LEU A 93 12.76 -1.33 -6.05
CA LEU A 93 14.11 -1.66 -5.58
C LEU A 93 14.55 -3.06 -6.01
N TRP A 94 13.85 -3.67 -6.96
CA TRP A 94 14.06 -5.08 -7.34
C TRP A 94 15.50 -5.37 -7.74
N GLY A 95 16.13 -4.49 -8.53
CA GLY A 95 17.51 -4.63 -8.96
C GLY A 95 18.56 -4.53 -7.85
N ASN A 96 18.16 -4.20 -6.61
CA ASN A 96 19.03 -4.26 -5.45
C ASN A 96 18.95 -5.60 -4.70
N TYR A 97 18.04 -6.51 -5.09
CA TYR A 97 17.92 -7.81 -4.45
C TYR A 97 19.00 -8.75 -4.98
N THR A 98 19.55 -9.59 -4.10
CA THR A 98 20.33 -10.76 -4.53
C THR A 98 19.39 -11.77 -5.17
N ASP A 99 19.85 -12.55 -6.13
CA ASP A 99 19.05 -13.57 -6.83
C ASP A 99 18.25 -14.46 -5.87
N ASN A 100 18.89 -14.99 -4.82
CA ASN A 100 18.22 -15.82 -3.80
C ASN A 100 17.05 -15.09 -3.10
N ARG A 101 17.22 -13.80 -2.79
CA ARG A 101 16.17 -12.98 -2.18
C ARG A 101 15.04 -12.72 -3.16
N ALA A 102 15.37 -12.45 -4.42
CA ALA A 102 14.38 -12.24 -5.48
C ALA A 102 13.53 -13.50 -5.67
N ASP A 103 14.17 -14.68 -5.80
CA ASP A 103 13.49 -15.97 -5.93
C ASP A 103 12.58 -16.25 -4.73
N HIS A 104 13.11 -16.11 -3.50
CA HIS A 104 12.33 -16.33 -2.29
C HIS A 104 11.12 -15.39 -2.17
N LYS A 105 11.25 -14.12 -2.58
CA LYS A 105 10.13 -13.16 -2.56
C LYS A 105 9.06 -13.47 -3.60
N LEU A 106 9.43 -14.06 -4.74
CA LEU A 106 8.46 -14.55 -5.71
C LEU A 106 7.72 -15.79 -5.21
N GLU A 107 8.43 -16.73 -4.57
CA GLU A 107 7.81 -17.90 -3.93
C GLU A 107 6.81 -17.47 -2.86
N GLU A 108 7.22 -16.59 -1.95
CA GLU A 108 6.34 -16.05 -0.90
C GLU A 108 5.11 -15.33 -1.49
N ALA A 109 5.29 -14.57 -2.57
CA ALA A 109 4.17 -13.91 -3.25
C ALA A 109 3.19 -14.93 -3.85
N ILE A 110 3.67 -16.02 -4.44
CA ILE A 110 2.83 -17.10 -4.97
C ILE A 110 2.05 -17.76 -3.81
N ASP A 111 2.74 -18.14 -2.73
CA ASP A 111 2.13 -18.79 -1.57
C ASP A 111 1.01 -17.92 -0.95
N LEU A 112 1.25 -16.62 -0.77
CA LEU A 112 0.25 -15.70 -0.19
C LEU A 112 -0.95 -15.45 -1.11
N ILE A 113 -0.75 -15.49 -2.43
CA ILE A 113 -1.84 -15.40 -3.40
C ILE A 113 -2.67 -16.69 -3.39
N GLU A 114 -2.01 -17.86 -3.40
CA GLU A 114 -2.69 -19.16 -3.34
C GLU A 114 -3.44 -19.38 -2.02
N ALA A 115 -2.94 -18.81 -0.92
CA ALA A 115 -3.59 -18.83 0.39
C ALA A 115 -4.70 -17.77 0.54
N GLU A 116 -4.96 -16.93 -0.49
CA GLU A 116 -5.91 -15.80 -0.45
C GLU A 116 -5.60 -14.77 0.66
N GLU A 117 -4.35 -14.70 1.12
CA GLU A 117 -3.88 -13.71 2.10
C GLU A 117 -3.48 -12.38 1.43
N MET A 118 -3.15 -12.43 0.14
CA MET A 118 -2.86 -11.26 -0.69
C MET A 118 -3.78 -11.19 -1.93
N PRO A 119 -4.28 -9.99 -2.29
CA PRO A 119 -4.18 -8.74 -1.52
C PRO A 119 -5.08 -8.76 -0.29
N LEU A 120 -4.80 -7.87 0.69
CA LEU A 120 -5.64 -7.73 1.89
C LEU A 120 -7.13 -7.62 1.51
N PRO A 121 -8.06 -8.34 2.17
CA PRO A 121 -9.47 -8.39 1.75
C PRO A 121 -10.11 -7.01 1.61
N VAL A 122 -9.81 -6.10 2.52
CA VAL A 122 -10.26 -4.70 2.52
C VAL A 122 -9.86 -3.92 1.25
N TYR A 123 -8.72 -4.24 0.64
CA TYR A 123 -8.30 -3.65 -0.64
C TYR A 123 -9.22 -4.09 -1.78
N VAL A 124 -9.60 -5.37 -1.79
CA VAL A 124 -10.53 -5.95 -2.78
C VAL A 124 -11.91 -5.32 -2.68
N TRP A 125 -12.41 -5.03 -1.47
CA TRP A 125 -13.70 -4.36 -1.29
C TRP A 125 -13.70 -2.87 -1.71
N ALA A 126 -12.52 -2.25 -1.76
CA ALA A 126 -12.39 -0.81 -1.98
C ALA A 126 -12.06 -0.44 -3.44
N HIS A 127 -11.82 -1.43 -4.31
CA HIS A 127 -11.61 -1.31 -5.75
C HIS A 127 -12.73 -2.02 -6.52
#